data_AF-A0A4S8KIJ4-F1
#
_entry.id   AF-A0A4S8KIJ4-F1
#
_cell.length_a   1.000
_cell.length_b   1.000
_cell.length_c   1.000
_cell.angle_alpha   90.00
_cell.angle_beta   90.00
_cell.angle_gamma   90.00
#
_symmetry.space_group_name_H-M   'P 1'
#
loop_
_entity.id
_entity.type
_entity.pdbx_description
1 polymer ?
#
loop_
_entity_poly.entity_id
_entity_poly.type
_entity_poly.pdbx_seq_one_letter_code
_entity_poly.pdbx_strand_id
1 'polypeptide(L)'
;PLYSSTPPPFGHALKTHFSFDPSYVNLNHGSYGSLPSPVLDAIKPIAALAEANPDKFHRTEYIPMLVEVRRRLANLMSEKEGDVSVDEVVCVPNASHG
;
A
#
# COMPACT_ATOMS: atom_id res chain seq x y z
N PRO A 1 -10.47 5.07 -18.32
CA PRO A 1 -10.27 5.97 -17.17
C PRO A 1 -9.70 5.20 -15.96
N LEU A 2 -8.59 5.67 -15.37
CA LEU A 2 -7.95 5.03 -14.20
C LEU A 2 -8.83 5.09 -12.92
N TYR A 3 -9.85 5.95 -12.91
CA TYR A 3 -10.80 6.09 -11.80
C TYR A 3 -12.24 5.89 -12.28
N SER A 4 -13.07 5.26 -11.44
CA SER A 4 -14.50 5.03 -11.68
C SER A 4 -15.38 6.26 -11.38
N SER A 5 -14.83 7.28 -10.72
CA SER A 5 -15.51 8.53 -10.38
C SER A 5 -14.52 9.70 -10.27
N THR A 6 -15.03 10.93 -10.21
CA THR A 6 -14.23 12.11 -9.90
C THR A 6 -13.65 12.00 -8.49
N PRO A 7 -12.33 12.15 -8.30
CA PRO A 7 -11.72 12.17 -6.97
C PRO A 7 -12.24 13.35 -6.14
N PRO A 8 -12.38 13.19 -4.81
CA PRO A 8 -12.70 14.32 -3.93
C PRO A 8 -11.56 15.36 -3.94
N PRO A 9 -11.85 16.64 -3.63
CA PRO A 9 -10.81 17.66 -3.54
C PRO A 9 -9.85 17.39 -2.38
N PHE A 10 -8.62 17.91 -2.47
CA PHE A 10 -7.66 17.86 -1.37
C PHE A 10 -8.15 18.62 -0.13
N GLY A 11 -7.49 18.40 1.02
CA GLY A 11 -7.80 19.05 2.29
C GLY A 11 -8.80 18.24 3.13
N HIS A 12 -9.68 18.93 3.87
CA HIS A 12 -10.61 18.28 4.81
C HIS A 12 -11.55 17.28 4.15
N ALA A 13 -11.87 17.43 2.86
CA ALA A 13 -12.70 16.46 2.14
C ALA A 13 -12.05 15.07 2.05
N LEU A 14 -10.71 14.98 1.97
CA LEU A 14 -9.99 13.70 2.02
C LEU A 14 -9.82 13.15 3.43
N LYS A 15 -9.99 13.96 4.49
CA LYS A 15 -9.83 13.52 5.89
C LYS A 15 -10.79 12.36 6.22
N THR A 16 -11.95 12.31 5.57
CA THR A 16 -12.96 11.25 5.74
C THR A 16 -12.47 9.86 5.32
N HIS A 17 -11.42 9.79 4.51
CA HIS A 17 -10.78 8.53 4.13
C HIS A 17 -9.74 8.06 5.13
N PHE A 18 -9.56 8.73 6.27
CA PHE A 18 -8.65 8.30 7.34
C PHE A 18 -9.43 8.08 8.63
N SER A 19 -9.07 7.03 9.35
CA SER A 19 -9.68 6.69 10.64
C SER A 19 -9.03 7.44 11.81
N PHE A 20 -8.69 8.73 11.64
CA PHE A 20 -8.20 9.54 12.75
C PHE A 20 -9.28 9.70 13.82
N ASP A 21 -8.87 9.74 15.09
CA ASP A 21 -9.75 10.17 16.17
C ASP A 21 -10.34 11.56 15.81
N PRO A 22 -11.67 11.76 15.91
CA PRO A 22 -12.30 13.04 15.55
C PRO A 22 -11.74 14.24 16.31
N SER A 23 -11.26 14.05 17.54
CA SER A 23 -10.64 15.08 18.37
C SER A 23 -9.16 15.32 18.06
N TYR A 24 -8.54 14.45 17.27
CA TYR A 24 -7.12 14.51 16.92
C TYR A 24 -6.87 15.27 15.62
N VAL A 25 -5.84 16.13 15.67
CA VAL A 25 -5.31 16.83 14.50
C VAL A 25 -3.89 16.36 14.26
N ASN A 26 -3.71 15.53 13.23
CA ASN A 26 -2.40 15.01 12.86
C ASN A 26 -1.56 16.09 12.17
N LEU A 27 -0.66 16.73 12.94
CA LEU A 27 0.30 17.71 12.41
C LEU A 27 1.66 17.09 12.07
N ASN A 28 1.87 15.79 12.35
CA ASN A 28 3.15 15.11 12.15
C ASN A 28 2.97 13.80 11.36
N HIS A 29 2.40 13.90 10.16
CA HIS A 29 2.23 12.74 9.27
C HIS A 29 3.59 12.18 8.80
N GLY A 30 4.66 12.98 8.82
CA GLY A 30 6.00 12.59 8.36
C GLY A 30 6.75 11.60 9.26
N SER A 31 6.24 11.31 10.47
CA SER A 31 6.89 10.37 11.39
C SER A 31 6.47 8.91 11.11
N TYR A 32 5.25 8.52 11.51
CA TYR A 32 4.75 7.15 11.31
C TYR A 32 3.76 7.02 10.14
N GLY A 33 3.36 8.14 9.54
CA GLY A 33 2.28 8.15 8.56
C GLY A 33 0.90 7.81 9.15
N SER A 34 -0.05 7.62 8.25
CA SER A 34 -1.33 6.96 8.52
C SER A 34 -1.86 6.43 7.21
N LEU A 35 -2.38 5.21 7.21
CA LEU A 35 -2.99 4.66 6.01
C LEU A 35 -4.46 5.13 5.86
N PRO A 36 -4.94 5.36 4.63
CA PRO A 36 -6.37 5.55 4.36
C PRO A 36 -7.19 4.29 4.65
N SER A 37 -8.46 4.43 5.03
CA SER A 37 -9.38 3.33 5.35
C SER A 37 -9.50 2.28 4.24
N PRO A 38 -9.55 2.62 2.93
CA PRO A 38 -9.56 1.60 1.89
C PRO A 38 -8.31 0.71 1.87
N VAL A 39 -7.13 1.24 2.26
CA VAL A 39 -5.90 0.45 2.38
C VAL A 39 -6.00 -0.47 3.60
N LEU A 40 -6.57 0.01 4.71
CA LEU A 40 -6.79 -0.80 5.92
C LEU A 40 -7.71 -1.98 5.61
N ASP A 41 -8.77 -1.72 4.86
CA ASP A 41 -9.74 -2.73 4.47
C ASP A 41 -9.14 -3.77 3.53
N ALA A 42 -8.19 -3.39 2.66
CA ALA A 42 -7.46 -4.32 1.81
C ALA A 42 -6.48 -5.22 2.58
N ILE A 43 -5.92 -4.75 3.70
CA ILE A 43 -4.98 -5.52 4.54
C ILE A 43 -5.71 -6.66 5.28
N LYS A 44 -6.92 -6.39 5.79
CA LYS A 44 -7.70 -7.36 6.60
C LYS A 44 -7.86 -8.75 5.97
N PRO A 45 -8.30 -8.90 4.70
CA PRO A 45 -8.43 -10.22 4.08
C PRO A 45 -7.09 -10.91 3.83
N ILE A 46 -6.01 -10.15 3.57
CA ILE A 46 -4.67 -10.73 3.41
C ILE A 46 -4.17 -11.29 4.74
N ALA A 47 -4.36 -10.56 5.84
CA ALA A 47 -4.05 -11.05 7.18
C ALA A 47 -4.87 -12.31 7.51
N ALA A 48 -6.17 -12.31 7.22
CA ALA A 48 -7.02 -13.48 7.43
C ALA A 48 -6.56 -14.69 6.59
N LEU A 49 -6.10 -14.48 5.35
CA LEU A 49 -5.53 -15.53 4.51
C LEU A 49 -4.25 -16.13 5.10
N ALA A 50 -3.35 -15.27 5.59
CA ALA A 50 -2.12 -15.70 6.25
C ALA A 50 -2.40 -16.58 7.48
N GLU A 51 -3.37 -16.19 8.32
CA GLU A 51 -3.75 -16.94 9.51
C GLU A 51 -4.54 -18.23 9.20
N ALA A 52 -5.31 -18.25 8.11
CA ALA A 52 -6.12 -19.41 7.75
C ALA A 52 -5.27 -20.63 7.36
N ASN A 53 -4.11 -20.42 6.72
CA ASN A 53 -3.14 -21.47 6.42
C ASN A 53 -1.72 -20.89 6.27
N PRO A 54 -0.98 -20.72 7.38
CA PRO A 54 0.31 -20.03 7.38
C PRO A 54 1.35 -20.67 6.46
N ASP A 55 1.44 -22.00 6.45
CA ASP A 55 2.38 -22.72 5.59
C ASP A 55 2.10 -22.46 4.11
N LYS A 56 0.84 -22.60 3.68
CA LYS A 56 0.46 -22.35 2.29
C LYS A 56 0.71 -20.90 1.91
N PHE A 57 0.30 -19.95 2.75
CA PHE A 57 0.45 -18.53 2.49
C PHE A 57 1.92 -18.15 2.32
N HIS A 58 2.76 -18.45 3.32
CA HIS A 58 4.15 -18.03 3.32
C HIS A 58 5.02 -18.79 2.31
N ARG A 59 4.73 -20.08 2.04
CA ARG A 59 5.52 -20.88 1.10
C ARG A 59 5.12 -20.66 -0.36
N THR A 60 3.87 -20.30 -0.65
CA THR A 60 3.36 -20.33 -2.05
C THR A 60 2.53 -19.13 -2.47
N GLU A 61 1.67 -18.57 -1.62
CA GLU A 61 0.72 -17.54 -2.06
C GLU A 61 1.28 -16.12 -1.96
N TYR A 62 2.11 -15.85 -0.96
CA TYR A 62 2.68 -14.52 -0.70
C TYR A 62 3.64 -14.07 -1.81
N ILE A 63 4.49 -14.96 -2.34
CA ILE A 63 5.53 -14.59 -3.32
C ILE A 63 4.93 -14.00 -4.61
N PRO A 64 3.91 -14.61 -5.25
CA PRO A 64 3.23 -13.99 -6.39
C PRO A 64 2.61 -12.63 -6.07
N MET A 65 2.01 -12.46 -4.87
CA MET A 65 1.46 -11.17 -4.44
C MET A 65 2.55 -10.10 -4.32
N LEU A 66 3.72 -10.46 -3.77
CA LEU A 66 4.86 -9.55 -3.65
C LEU A 66 5.43 -9.16 -5.02
N VAL A 67 5.51 -10.10 -5.97
CA VAL A 67 5.95 -9.80 -7.35
C VAL A 67 5.00 -8.78 -8.02
N GLU A 68 3.70 -8.92 -7.82
CA GLU A 68 2.72 -7.95 -8.33
C GLU A 68 2.88 -6.57 -7.69
N VAL A 69 3.16 -6.49 -6.38
CA VAL A 69 3.49 -5.22 -5.72
C VAL A 69 4.75 -4.60 -6.33
N ARG A 70 5.83 -5.37 -6.51
CA ARG A 70 7.09 -4.91 -7.12
C ARG A 70 6.86 -4.40 -8.54
N ARG A 71 6.05 -5.09 -9.34
CA ARG A 71 5.68 -4.68 -10.71
C ARG A 71 4.96 -3.33 -10.73
N ARG A 72 3.98 -3.14 -9.83
CA ARG A 72 3.24 -1.88 -9.72
C ARG A 72 4.14 -0.73 -9.26
N LEU A 73 5.07 -1.00 -8.35
CA LEU A 73 6.06 -0.03 -7.89
C LEU A 73 7.06 0.35 -8.98
N ALA A 74 7.60 -0.62 -9.73
CA ALA A 74 8.47 -0.37 -10.88
C ALA A 74 7.78 0.56 -11.89
N ASN A 75 6.53 0.24 -12.27
CA ASN A 75 5.74 1.07 -13.17
C ASN A 75 5.41 2.47 -12.62
N LEU A 76 5.30 2.63 -11.29
CA LEU A 76 5.10 3.94 -10.66
C LEU A 76 6.36 4.81 -10.73
N MET A 77 7.54 4.20 -10.65
CA MET A 77 8.85 4.88 -10.70
C MET A 77 9.35 5.09 -12.12
N SER A 78 8.80 4.36 -13.10
CA SER A 78 9.10 4.51 -14.51
C SER A 78 8.64 5.85 -15.08
N GLU A 79 9.49 6.49 -15.89
CA GLU A 79 9.08 7.58 -16.77
C GLU A 79 8.41 7.03 -18.04
N LYS A 80 8.95 5.93 -18.58
CA LYS A 80 8.40 5.14 -19.70
C LYS A 80 8.29 3.68 -19.31
N GLU A 81 7.34 2.99 -19.93
CA GLU A 81 7.13 1.57 -19.70
C GLU A 81 8.43 0.78 -19.95
N GLY A 82 8.90 0.06 -18.92
CA GLY A 82 10.11 -0.75 -18.96
C GLY A 82 11.39 -0.05 -18.50
N ASP A 83 11.36 1.24 -18.15
CA ASP A 83 12.55 1.97 -17.68
C ASP A 83 13.09 1.46 -16.34
N VAL A 84 12.22 0.91 -15.50
CA VAL A 84 12.58 0.29 -14.22
C VAL A 84 12.16 -1.17 -14.29
N SER A 85 13.13 -2.07 -14.18
CA SER A 85 12.86 -3.51 -14.14
C SER A 85 12.24 -3.90 -12.80
N VAL A 86 11.34 -4.88 -12.81
CA VAL A 86 10.79 -5.47 -11.59
C VAL A 86 11.92 -6.03 -10.69
N ASP A 87 13.01 -6.50 -11.29
CA ASP A 87 14.17 -7.04 -10.59
C ASP A 87 15.03 -5.99 -9.88
N GLU A 88 14.85 -4.70 -10.21
CA GLU A 88 15.51 -3.57 -9.53
C GLU A 88 14.72 -3.08 -8.30
N VAL A 89 13.49 -3.55 -8.13
CA VAL A 89 12.60 -3.11 -7.04
C VAL A 89 12.42 -4.24 -6.03
N VAL A 90 12.85 -4.02 -4.78
CA VAL A 90 12.63 -4.96 -3.66
C VAL A 90 11.95 -4.25 -2.48
N CYS A 91 11.27 -5.01 -1.62
CA CYS A 91 10.61 -4.47 -0.43
C CYS A 91 11.35 -4.92 0.83
N VAL A 92 11.75 -3.94 1.65
CA VAL A 92 12.37 -4.14 2.97
C VAL A 92 11.48 -3.55 4.07
N PRO A 93 11.67 -3.91 5.35
CA PRO A 93 10.78 -3.49 6.43
C PRO A 93 10.62 -1.97 6.59
N ASN A 94 11.69 -1.20 6.36
CA ASN A 94 11.69 0.27 6.41
C ASN A 94 12.99 0.83 5.80
N ALA A 95 13.08 2.16 5.71
CA ALA A 95 14.22 2.85 5.11
C ALA A 95 15.57 2.55 5.77
N SER A 96 15.62 2.31 7.09
CA SER A 96 16.89 2.00 7.78
C SER A 96 17.41 0.58 7.52
N HIS A 97 16.58 -0.30 6.96
CA HIS A 97 16.98 -1.66 6.56
C HIS A 97 17.55 -1.73 5.14
N GLY A 98 17.31 -0.72 4.29
CA GLY A 98 17.80 -0.67 2.90
C GLY A 98 19.19 -0.07 2.82
#